data_AF-A0A6B3LT53-F1
#
_entry.id   AF-A0A6B3LT53-F1
#
_cell.length_a   1.000
_cell.length_b   1.000
_cell.length_c   1.000
_cell.angle_alpha   90.00
_cell.angle_beta   90.00
_cell.angle_gamma   90.00
#
_symmetry.space_group_name_H-M   'P 1'
#
loop_
_entity.id
_entity.type
_entity.pdbx_description
1 polymer ?
#
loop_
_entity_poly.entity_id
_entity_poly.type
_entity_poly.pdbx_seq_one_letter_code
_entity_poly.pdbx_strand_id
1 'polypeptide(L)' 'MELKLVPIKIAEAYNLTIGHSYFIKTVEDIDDIIVGTSPQVKFGLTFCEALGSCLRA' A
#
# COMPACT_ATOMS: atom_id res chain seq x y z
N MET A 1 17.58 -6.26 18.36
CA MET A 1 17.11 -5.46 17.21
C MET A 1 18.09 -5.69 16.08
N GLU A 2 17.61 -6.12 14.91
CA GLU A 2 18.45 -6.45 13.75
C GLU A 2 18.00 -5.61 12.56
N LEU A 3 18.97 -5.04 11.83
CA LEU A 3 18.69 -4.33 10.58
C LEU A 3 18.69 -5.34 9.43
N LYS A 4 17.64 -5.29 8.60
CA LYS A 4 17.50 -6.15 7.42
C LYS A 4 17.33 -5.29 6.19
N LEU A 5 18.11 -5.58 5.16
CA LEU A 5 17.95 -4.98 3.84
C LEU A 5 16.92 -5.80 3.06
N VAL A 6 15.77 -5.17 2.73
CA VAL A 6 14.70 -5.80 1.96
C VAL A 6 14.66 -5.16 0.57
N PRO A 7 15.12 -5.83 -0.49
CA PRO A 7 15.06 -5.29 -1.84
C PRO A 7 13.63 -5.32 -2.37
N ILE A 8 13.17 -4.21 -2.94
CA ILE A 8 11.85 -4.11 -3.56
C ILE A 8 12.03 -4.11 -5.08
N LYS A 9 11.32 -5.01 -5.77
CA LYS A 9 11.34 -5.11 -7.23
C LYS A 9 10.11 -4.39 -7.79
N ILE A 10 10.34 -3.37 -8.60
CA ILE A 10 9.31 -2.61 -9.29
C ILE A 10 9.70 -2.62 -10.77
N ALA A 11 8.74 -2.83 -11.68
CA ALA A 11 9.04 -2.69 -13.11
C ALA A 11 9.26 -1.21 -13.46
N GLU A 12 10.10 -0.91 -14.45
CA GLU A 12 10.52 0.47 -14.77
C GLU A 12 9.37 1.45 -15.04
N ALA A 13 8.20 0.95 -15.46
CA ALA A 13 7.03 1.77 -15.76
C ALA A 13 6.13 2.09 -14.55
N TYR A 14 6.47 1.62 -13.34
CA TYR A 14 5.66 1.85 -12.15
C TYR A 14 6.38 2.70 -11.10
N ASN A 15 5.60 3.55 -10.44
CA ASN A 15 6.02 4.28 -9.26
C ASN A 15 5.59 3.50 -8.00
N LEU A 16 6.38 3.56 -6.93
CA LEU A 16 6.05 2.98 -5.63
C LEU A 16 6.03 4.05 -4.54
N THR A 17 4.95 4.05 -3.76
CA THR A 17 4.83 4.83 -2.52
C THR A 17 4.71 3.86 -1.35
N ILE A 18 5.49 4.06 -0.30
CA ILE A 18 5.42 3.28 0.93
C ILE A 18 5.09 4.23 2.08
N GLY A 19 4.11 3.85 2.89
CA GLY A 19 3.69 4.61 4.07
C GLY A 19 3.49 3.72 5.28
N HIS A 20 3.27 4.34 6.43
CA HIS A 20 2.87 3.68 7.66
C HIS A 20 1.51 4.22 8.06
N SER A 21 0.55 3.34 8.35
CA SER A 21 -0.77 3.71 8.82
C SER A 21 -1.24 2.72 9.87
N TYR A 22 -2.33 3.09 10.54
CA TYR A 22 -3.02 2.28 11.52
C TYR A 22 -4.51 2.34 11.19
N PHE A 23 -5.22 1.24 11.41
CA PHE A 23 -6.66 1.02 11.12
C PHE A 23 -6.98 0.59 9.68
N ILE A 24 -7.82 -0.44 9.55
CA ILE A 24 -8.14 -1.12 8.28
C ILE A 24 -8.84 -0.21 7.27
N LYS A 25 -9.54 0.82 7.75
CA LYS A 25 -10.20 1.83 6.90
C LYS A 25 -9.22 2.59 6.00
N THR A 26 -7.92 2.58 6.31
CA THR A 26 -6.86 3.12 5.44
C THR A 26 -6.96 2.58 4.00
N VAL A 27 -7.34 1.31 3.81
CA VAL A 27 -7.45 0.71 2.47
C VAL A 27 -8.53 1.41 1.65
N GLU A 28 -9.73 1.57 2.21
CA GLU A 28 -10.87 2.25 1.57
C GLU A 28 -10.56 3.74 1.34
N ASP A 29 -10.03 4.43 2.36
CA ASP A 29 -9.76 5.86 2.26
C ASP A 29 -8.70 6.18 1.18
N ILE A 30 -7.67 5.35 1.03
CA ILE A 30 -6.65 5.54 -0.02
C ILE A 30 -7.21 5.18 -1.40
N ASP A 31 -8.03 4.13 -1.52
CA ASP A 31 -8.68 3.76 -2.79
C ASP A 31 -9.53 4.93 -3.32
N ASP A 32 -10.39 5.49 -2.46
CA ASP A 32 -11.23 6.65 -2.78
C ASP A 32 -10.40 7.87 -3.22
N ILE A 33 -9.31 8.15 -2.49
CA ILE A 33 -8.40 9.27 -2.83
C ILE A 33 -7.78 9.06 -4.21
N ILE A 34 -7.26 7.85 -4.50
CA ILE A 34 -6.57 7.59 -5.76
C ILE A 34 -7.56 7.63 -6.93
N VAL A 35 -8.70 6.95 -6.82
CA VAL A 35 -9.75 6.98 -7.86
C VAL A 35 -10.27 8.39 -8.10
N GLY A 36 -10.37 9.22 -7.05
CA GLY A 36 -10.74 10.63 -7.13
C GLY A 36 -9.72 11.53 -7.85
N THR A 37 -8.47 11.08 -8.04
CA THR A 37 -7.42 11.91 -8.68
C THR A 37 -7.51 11.95 -10.20
N SER A 38 -7.84 10.83 -10.86
CA SER A 38 -7.90 10.76 -12.32
C SER A 38 -8.69 9.52 -12.78
N PRO A 39 -9.58 9.63 -13.78
CA PRO A 39 -10.35 8.50 -14.31
C PRO A 39 -9.50 7.46 -15.05
N GLN A 40 -8.23 7.76 -15.35
CA GLN A 40 -7.31 6.88 -16.07
C GLN A 40 -6.26 6.23 -15.15
N VAL A 41 -6.30 6.52 -13.85
CA VAL A 41 -5.30 6.01 -12.90
C VAL A 41 -5.36 4.47 -12.83
N LYS A 42 -4.18 3.86 -12.83
CA LYS A 42 -4.01 2.43 -12.57
C LYS A 42 -3.07 2.29 -11.39
N PHE A 43 -3.52 1.61 -10.34
CA PHE A 43 -2.74 1.43 -9.13
C PHE A 43 -3.01 0.06 -8.52
N GLY A 44 -2.12 -0.36 -7.64
CA GLY A 44 -2.34 -1.44 -6.70
C GLY A 44 -2.12 -0.90 -5.29
N LEU A 45 -2.93 -1.38 -4.35
CA LEU A 45 -2.84 -1.03 -2.94
C LEU A 45 -2.72 -2.31 -2.12
N THR A 46 -1.84 -2.31 -1.13
CA THR A 46 -1.62 -3.43 -0.21
C THR A 46 -1.47 -2.87 1.20
N PHE A 47 -2.05 -3.54 2.19
CA PHE A 47 -2.00 -3.13 3.59
C PHE A 47 -1.69 -4.32 4.50
N CYS A 48 -0.65 -4.17 5.31
CA CYS A 48 -0.26 -5.16 6.31
C CYS A 48 -1.02 -4.90 7.61
N GLU A 49 -2.11 -5.63 7.83
CA GLU A 49 -2.85 -5.53 9.08
C GLU A 49 -1.99 -6.06 10.24
N ALA A 50 -1.82 -5.25 11.29
CA ALA A 50 -1.01 -5.60 12.46
C ALA A 50 -1.81 -6.28 13.59
N LEU A 51 -3.13 -6.37 13.44
CA LEU A 51 -4.06 -6.88 14.45
C LEU A 51 -4.88 -8.05 13.87
N GLY A 52 -5.44 -8.90 14.72
CA GLY A 52 -6.26 -10.04 14.30
C GLY A 52 -5.46 -11.11 13.57
N SER A 53 -5.98 -11.62 12.45
CA SER A 53 -5.34 -12.70 11.67
C SER A 53 -4.12 -12.24 10.87
N CYS A 54 -3.74 -10.96 10.97
CA CYS A 54 -2.65 -10.33 10.22
C CYS A 54 -2.77 -10.59 8.71
N LEU A 55 -3.94 -10.27 8.16
CA LEU A 55 -4.22 -10.48 6.74
C LEU A 55 -3.30 -9.62 5.89
N ARG A 56 -2.80 -10.21 4.80
CA ARG A 56 -2.11 -9.49 3.73
C ARG A 56 -3.14 -9.19 2.65
N ALA A 57 -3.81 -8.05 2.77
CA ALA A 57 -4.73 -7.53 1.77
C ALA A 57 -3.94 -6.78 0.69
#